data_AF-B6QHY8-F1
#
_entry.id   AF-B6QHY8-F1
#
_cell.length_a   1.000
_cell.length_b   1.000
_cell.length_c   1.000
_cell.angle_alpha   90.00
_cell.angle_beta   90.00
_cell.angle_gamma   90.00
#
_symmetry.space_group_name_H-M   'P 1'
#
loop_
_entity.id
_entity.type
_entity.pdbx_description
1 polymer ?
#
loop_
_entity_poly.entity_id
_entity_poly.type
_entity_poly.pdbx_seq_one_letter_code
_entity_poly.pdbx_strand_id
1 'polypeptide(L)'
;MFISITWSEYRDKKIDLMNAAVVTDSALQLTRDLVEEVEADWRTSLTGKRDHVQNIVYNLAVSTRGISAAPSIEIGLPYNKNMADIADWCYLPTKVLLESFANVLQDNNQPVFKNGYFGSYNPAADRERMSLSQKFNEDKIILLSILPEFCMVDTFKIQMPTEDAITRGLVEFAKTKRVTLWLCFASQIFLDVHHVMRYSTMGGAFGDLRMSGLRIQKTIDDFLQLSKTHPQPKFWPKEGDEEIRNISSTVKSWIIQDLFLDIRVFSGLDKIGSTPEKHALFSQHSILCGLILFNLNTRMQLVGQQLVTQWYDVQQLAFLHNLAINSPTHKDLRWPDMGAFVKIHGESHIFIATGISSAANFARNSRKKGFHTPDGKNSRVRKPTTEIANLFFAYYVDGSEQDAGFVNINRILDKLLQKSKLESHSKELRKANPEHFITRKWSYTHHIDALQLLAFLKAKLYEEEPIILYNYFGMHKRSVELLRLIRDKEHHKFVQYFTSAYMPDESFISNIVILTHHVAQGSAQSACAMGLSSDGTGIVSRIVMSVGDVMREYLKKNGDVACKELRVFCRNKKAIQDDVAHDKGKSADLVYSWLSLEDVLGPKRVASLMTGIPIA
;
A
#
# COMPACT_ATOMS: atom_id res chain seq x y z
N MET A 1 12.46 -5.03 20.24
CA MET A 1 13.57 -5.21 19.27
C MET A 1 13.08 -5.35 17.82
N PHE A 2 12.26 -6.35 17.46
CA PHE A 2 11.81 -6.57 16.07
C PHE A 2 11.14 -5.35 15.42
N ILE A 3 10.17 -4.73 16.09
CA ILE A 3 9.47 -3.52 15.61
C ILE A 3 10.47 -2.37 15.37
N SER A 4 11.38 -2.13 16.30
CA SER A 4 12.42 -1.09 16.16
C SER A 4 13.32 -1.31 14.93
N ILE A 5 13.66 -2.57 14.62
CA ILE A 5 14.39 -2.93 13.39
C ILE A 5 13.54 -2.62 12.15
N THR A 6 12.26 -3.01 12.15
CA THR A 6 11.32 -2.73 11.04
C THR A 6 11.21 -1.22 10.76
N TRP A 7 11.03 -0.38 11.79
CA TRP A 7 10.96 1.07 11.60
C TRP A 7 12.32 1.68 11.22
N SER A 8 13.43 1.10 11.67
CA SER A 8 14.77 1.50 11.21
C SER A 8 14.97 1.16 9.73
N GLU A 9 14.49 0.00 9.27
CA GLU A 9 14.50 -0.37 7.85
C GLU A 9 13.65 0.58 7.01
N TYR A 10 12.48 1.01 7.49
CA TYR A 10 11.67 2.03 6.82
C TYR A 10 12.40 3.38 6.75
N ARG A 11 12.92 3.87 7.88
CA ARG A 11 13.72 5.10 7.95
C ARG A 11 14.90 5.07 6.97
N ASP A 12 15.58 3.93 6.88
CA ASP A 12 16.71 3.70 5.98
C ASP A 12 16.28 3.43 4.51
N LYS A 13 14.97 3.56 4.19
CA LYS A 13 14.35 3.34 2.87
C LYS A 13 14.51 1.92 2.32
N LYS A 14 14.66 0.91 3.18
CA LYS A 14 14.75 -0.51 2.79
C LYS A 14 13.38 -1.15 2.57
N ILE A 15 12.39 -0.73 3.36
CA ILE A 15 10.98 -1.09 3.20
C ILE A 15 10.13 0.18 3.09
N ASP A 16 8.88 0.04 2.65
CA ASP A 16 7.94 1.16 2.58
C ASP A 16 7.16 1.33 3.90
N LEU A 17 6.43 2.45 3.99
CA LEU A 17 5.66 2.81 5.17
C LEU A 17 4.50 1.83 5.42
N MET A 18 3.86 1.34 4.34
CA MET A 18 2.75 0.39 4.42
C MET A 18 3.19 -0.90 5.11
N ASN A 19 4.34 -1.45 4.69
CA ASN A 19 4.87 -2.67 5.28
C ASN A 19 5.21 -2.50 6.77
N ALA A 20 5.92 -1.42 7.13
CA ALA A 20 6.25 -1.15 8.54
C ALA A 20 5.00 -1.03 9.41
N ALA A 21 3.97 -0.33 8.93
CA ALA A 21 2.72 -0.13 9.66
C ALA A 21 1.91 -1.43 9.81
N VAL A 22 1.66 -2.17 8.72
CA VAL A 22 0.90 -3.43 8.76
C VAL A 22 1.58 -4.45 9.65
N VAL A 23 2.91 -4.59 9.58
CA VAL A 23 3.67 -5.50 10.45
C VAL A 23 3.63 -5.08 11.92
N THR A 24 3.61 -3.78 12.21
CA THR A 24 3.51 -3.27 13.58
C THR A 24 2.13 -3.49 14.16
N ASP A 25 1.08 -3.14 13.41
CA ASP A 25 -0.31 -3.35 13.82
C ASP A 25 -0.61 -4.84 14.04
N SER A 26 -0.09 -5.68 13.14
CA SER A 26 -0.08 -7.12 13.27
C SER A 26 0.54 -7.62 14.58
N ALA A 27 1.70 -7.09 14.95
CA ALA A 27 2.38 -7.47 16.20
C ALA A 27 1.59 -7.02 17.44
N LEU A 28 0.93 -5.86 17.36
CA LEU A 28 0.08 -5.34 18.44
C LEU A 28 -1.15 -6.20 18.67
N GLN A 29 -1.77 -6.71 17.58
CA GLN A 29 -2.89 -7.65 17.65
C GLN A 29 -2.46 -8.98 18.28
N LEU A 30 -1.38 -9.60 17.80
CA LEU A 30 -0.84 -10.84 18.39
C LEU A 30 -0.52 -10.69 19.89
N THR A 31 0.01 -9.53 20.28
CA THR A 31 0.34 -9.27 21.68
C THR A 31 -0.91 -9.03 22.52
N ARG A 32 -2.02 -8.56 21.93
CA ARG A 32 -3.30 -8.41 22.63
C ARG A 32 -3.79 -9.75 23.14
N ASP A 33 -3.87 -10.73 22.26
CA ASP A 33 -4.34 -12.07 22.59
C ASP A 33 -3.49 -12.70 23.71
N LEU A 34 -2.16 -12.55 23.63
CA LEU A 34 -1.23 -13.04 24.66
C LEU A 34 -1.42 -12.34 26.02
N VAL A 35 -1.64 -11.03 26.02
CA VAL A 35 -1.88 -10.27 27.26
C VAL A 35 -3.22 -10.66 27.87
N GLU A 36 -4.25 -10.87 27.06
CA GLU A 36 -5.57 -11.30 27.53
C GLU A 36 -5.52 -12.69 28.16
N GLU A 37 -4.77 -13.64 27.58
CA GLU A 37 -4.51 -14.97 28.14
C GLU A 37 -3.82 -14.87 29.51
N VAL A 38 -2.73 -14.09 29.59
CA VAL A 38 -1.99 -13.88 30.85
C VAL A 38 -2.86 -13.21 31.92
N GLU A 39 -3.65 -12.21 31.55
CA GLU A 39 -4.57 -11.57 32.51
C GLU A 39 -5.68 -12.52 32.96
N ALA A 40 -6.18 -13.39 32.09
CA ALA A 40 -7.20 -14.39 32.44
C ALA A 40 -6.66 -15.45 33.42
N ASP A 41 -5.50 -16.02 33.13
CA ASP A 41 -4.80 -16.97 34.01
C ASP A 41 -4.45 -16.33 35.36
N TRP A 42 -4.02 -15.07 35.34
CA TRP A 42 -3.70 -14.35 36.56
C TRP A 42 -4.94 -14.14 37.44
N ARG A 43 -6.07 -13.73 36.84
CA ARG A 43 -7.34 -13.51 37.57
C ARG A 43 -7.87 -14.78 38.23
N THR A 44 -7.53 -15.96 37.69
CA THR A 44 -7.94 -17.25 38.25
C THR A 44 -6.97 -17.80 39.31
N SER A 45 -5.69 -17.44 39.26
CA SER A 45 -4.62 -18.06 40.06
C SER A 45 -4.39 -17.47 41.47
N LEU A 46 -4.84 -16.25 41.76
CA LEU A 46 -4.61 -15.60 43.06
C LEU A 46 -5.85 -14.90 43.61
N THR A 47 -6.08 -15.09 44.92
CA THR A 47 -7.12 -14.53 45.79
C THR A 47 -7.56 -13.09 45.45
N GLY A 48 -8.50 -12.91 44.53
CA GLY A 48 -9.43 -11.77 44.42
C GLY A 48 -8.88 -10.33 44.47
N LYS A 49 -7.57 -10.09 44.43
CA LYS A 49 -7.00 -8.74 44.54
C LYS A 49 -7.09 -8.01 43.21
N ARG A 50 -7.60 -6.77 43.27
CA ARG A 50 -7.80 -5.85 42.14
C ARG A 50 -6.50 -5.25 41.58
N ASP A 51 -5.33 -5.71 42.00
CA ASP A 51 -4.06 -5.09 41.61
C ASP A 51 -3.63 -5.57 40.21
N HIS A 52 -3.26 -4.62 39.36
CA HIS A 52 -2.72 -4.89 38.02
C HIS A 52 -1.43 -5.71 38.10
N VAL A 53 -1.27 -6.71 37.21
CA VAL A 53 -0.09 -7.59 37.10
C VAL A 53 1.22 -6.78 37.13
N GLN A 54 1.27 -5.65 36.42
CA GLN A 54 2.43 -4.74 36.37
C GLN A 54 2.87 -4.26 37.76
N ASN A 55 1.93 -3.86 38.62
CA ASN A 55 2.23 -3.33 39.96
C ASN A 55 2.78 -4.44 40.85
N ILE A 56 2.20 -5.64 40.74
CA ILE A 56 2.62 -6.80 41.53
C ILE A 56 4.05 -7.19 41.16
N VAL A 57 4.34 -7.33 39.86
CA VAL A 57 5.69 -7.70 39.42
C VAL A 57 6.72 -6.64 39.79
N TYR A 58 6.40 -5.35 39.62
CA TYR A 58 7.27 -4.27 40.05
C TYR A 58 7.55 -4.33 41.57
N ASN A 59 6.51 -4.44 42.40
CA ASN A 59 6.67 -4.49 43.86
C ASN A 59 7.42 -5.73 44.36
N LEU A 60 7.23 -6.88 43.70
CA LEU A 60 8.01 -8.10 43.98
C LEU A 60 9.49 -7.90 43.65
N ALA A 61 9.80 -7.30 42.51
CA ALA A 61 11.18 -7.01 42.11
C ALA A 61 11.84 -6.00 43.05
N VAL A 62 11.11 -4.96 43.48
CA VAL A 62 11.55 -4.00 44.50
C VAL A 62 11.91 -4.73 45.80
N SER A 63 11.01 -5.59 46.28
CA SER A 63 11.20 -6.37 47.52
C SER A 63 12.41 -7.29 47.42
N THR A 64 12.59 -7.96 46.27
CA THR A 64 13.69 -8.90 46.02
C THR A 64 15.04 -8.18 45.95
N ARG A 65 15.08 -6.97 45.39
CA ARG A 65 16.31 -6.15 45.31
C ARG A 65 16.60 -5.39 46.62
N GLY A 66 15.69 -5.37 47.58
CA GLY A 66 15.84 -4.59 48.81
C GLY A 66 15.92 -3.07 48.57
N ILE A 67 15.37 -2.59 47.46
CA ILE A 67 15.35 -1.16 47.09
C ILE A 67 14.02 -0.55 47.55
N SER A 68 13.96 0.76 47.78
CA SER A 68 12.71 1.45 48.11
C SER A 68 11.79 1.55 46.88
N ALA A 69 10.49 1.27 47.06
CA ALA A 69 9.46 1.51 46.04
C ALA A 69 9.19 3.00 45.78
N ALA A 70 9.66 3.89 46.65
CA ALA A 70 9.34 5.31 46.60
C ALA A 70 9.81 5.94 45.27
N PRO A 71 8.95 6.74 44.62
CA PRO A 71 9.29 7.40 43.36
C PRO A 71 10.36 8.47 43.57
N SER A 72 11.23 8.64 42.57
CA SER A 72 12.25 9.69 42.54
C SER A 72 11.65 11.03 42.06
N ILE A 73 10.73 11.58 42.86
CA ILE A 73 9.97 12.82 42.57
C ILE A 73 10.91 14.02 42.42
N GLU A 74 12.04 14.04 43.13
CA GLU A 74 13.05 15.09 43.09
C GLU A 74 13.64 15.34 41.70
N ILE A 75 13.61 14.31 40.84
CA ILE A 75 14.01 14.39 39.43
C ILE A 75 12.82 14.17 38.49
N GLY A 76 11.59 14.23 38.99
CA GLY A 76 10.38 14.13 38.17
C GLY A 76 10.07 12.73 37.63
N LEU A 77 10.64 11.66 38.21
CA LEU A 77 10.32 10.30 37.81
C LEU A 77 9.17 9.72 38.66
N PRO A 78 8.22 9.00 38.05
CA PRO A 78 7.10 8.39 38.77
C PRO A 78 7.47 7.05 39.45
N TYR A 79 8.73 6.66 39.38
CA TYR A 79 9.29 5.44 39.96
C TYR A 79 10.70 5.70 40.50
N ASN A 80 11.26 4.75 41.24
CA ASN A 80 12.60 4.88 41.78
C ASN A 80 13.63 4.77 40.65
N LYS A 81 14.54 5.73 40.52
CA LYS A 81 15.58 5.72 39.47
C LYS A 81 16.44 4.45 39.45
N ASN A 82 16.64 3.81 40.59
CA ASN A 82 17.42 2.58 40.73
C ASN A 82 16.63 1.32 40.31
N MET A 83 15.34 1.48 40.00
CA MET A 83 14.44 0.44 39.50
C MET A 83 13.98 0.71 38.06
N ALA A 84 14.65 1.62 37.34
CA ALA A 84 14.24 2.07 36.01
C ALA A 84 14.14 0.91 35.00
N ASP A 85 15.08 -0.03 35.04
CA ASP A 85 15.07 -1.22 34.17
C ASP A 85 13.80 -2.08 34.36
N ILE A 86 13.37 -2.26 35.62
CA ILE A 86 12.13 -2.99 35.93
C ILE A 86 10.89 -2.14 35.65
N ALA A 87 10.94 -0.83 35.90
CA ALA A 87 9.84 0.07 35.60
C ALA A 87 9.54 0.07 34.09
N ASP A 88 10.58 0.16 33.26
CA ASP A 88 10.49 0.11 31.81
C ASP A 88 9.97 -1.27 31.34
N TRP A 89 10.47 -2.36 31.92
CA TRP A 89 10.00 -3.72 31.62
C TRP A 89 8.52 -3.92 31.98
N CYS A 90 8.04 -3.31 33.06
CA CYS A 90 6.64 -3.33 33.48
C CYS A 90 5.76 -2.30 32.73
N TYR A 91 6.29 -1.49 31.82
CA TYR A 91 5.59 -0.37 31.16
C TYR A 91 4.98 0.62 32.17
N LEU A 92 5.63 0.79 33.33
CA LEU A 92 5.18 1.73 34.37
C LEU A 92 5.19 3.20 33.92
N PRO A 93 6.16 3.70 33.13
CA PRO A 93 6.13 5.09 32.65
C PRO A 93 4.86 5.41 31.88
N THR A 94 4.48 4.59 30.89
CA THR A 94 3.29 4.81 30.06
C THR A 94 2.01 4.62 30.86
N LYS A 95 1.98 3.64 31.77
CA LYS A 95 0.86 3.46 32.72
C LYS A 95 0.56 4.74 33.48
N VAL A 96 1.55 5.33 34.13
CA VAL A 96 1.36 6.54 34.94
C VAL A 96 0.91 7.72 34.09
N LEU A 97 1.43 7.86 32.86
CA LEU A 97 0.98 8.90 31.93
C LEU A 97 -0.49 8.72 31.55
N LEU A 98 -0.91 7.50 31.22
CA LEU A 98 -2.30 7.19 30.89
C LEU A 98 -3.23 7.40 32.10
N GLU A 99 -2.85 6.93 33.29
CA GLU A 99 -3.62 7.15 34.53
C GLU A 99 -3.75 8.65 34.85
N SER A 100 -2.68 9.43 34.63
CA SER A 100 -2.72 10.88 34.83
C SER A 100 -3.70 11.56 33.87
N PHE A 101 -3.78 11.09 32.63
CA PHE A 101 -4.71 11.62 31.64
C PHE A 101 -6.15 11.16 31.91
N ALA A 102 -6.35 9.94 32.41
CA ALA A 102 -7.66 9.43 32.81
C ALA A 102 -8.35 10.34 33.85
N ASN A 103 -7.56 10.94 34.75
CA ASN A 103 -8.06 11.92 35.73
C ASN A 103 -8.52 13.25 35.11
N VAL A 104 -8.06 13.57 33.89
CA VAL A 104 -8.46 14.76 33.14
C VAL A 104 -9.75 14.51 32.33
N LEU A 105 -10.04 13.26 32.00
CA LEU A 105 -11.23 12.89 31.23
C LEU A 105 -12.50 13.09 32.06
N GLN A 106 -13.26 14.12 31.69
CA GLN A 106 -14.55 14.46 32.26
C GLN A 106 -15.65 14.25 31.24
N ASP A 107 -16.83 13.85 31.72
CA ASP A 107 -17.96 13.56 30.84
C ASP A 107 -18.43 14.87 30.17
N ASN A 108 -18.71 14.81 28.87
CA ASN A 108 -19.10 15.96 28.03
C ASN A 108 -18.06 17.09 27.93
N ASN A 109 -16.79 16.85 28.28
CA ASN A 109 -15.73 17.84 28.13
C ASN A 109 -14.62 17.30 27.20
N GLN A 110 -14.28 18.07 26.17
CA GLN A 110 -13.19 17.71 25.26
C GLN A 110 -11.87 18.25 25.81
N PRO A 111 -10.89 17.39 26.18
CA PRO A 111 -9.60 17.87 26.64
C PRO A 111 -8.88 18.61 25.51
N VAL A 112 -8.15 19.67 25.87
CA VAL A 112 -7.26 20.39 24.96
C VAL A 112 -5.87 20.47 25.55
N PHE A 113 -4.88 20.07 24.74
CA PHE A 113 -3.48 20.21 25.12
C PHE A 113 -2.99 21.64 24.88
N LYS A 114 -2.36 22.24 25.89
CA LYS A 114 -1.74 23.56 25.77
C LYS A 114 -0.28 23.39 25.38
N ASN A 115 0.12 23.91 24.21
CA ASN A 115 1.51 23.80 23.76
C ASN A 115 2.45 24.47 24.76
N GLY A 116 3.57 23.80 25.03
CA GLY A 116 4.56 24.26 26.01
C GLY A 116 4.23 23.96 27.47
N TYR A 117 3.06 23.40 27.79
CA TYR A 117 2.66 23.14 29.19
C TYR A 117 3.62 22.21 29.95
N PHE A 118 4.15 21.18 29.27
CA PHE A 118 5.17 20.28 29.82
C PHE A 118 6.58 20.54 29.25
N GLY A 119 6.78 21.68 28.59
CA GLY A 119 7.98 22.03 27.84
C GLY A 119 7.84 21.82 26.33
N SER A 120 8.95 21.93 25.61
CA SER A 120 9.04 21.73 24.16
C SER A 120 9.82 20.46 23.82
N TYR A 121 9.29 19.69 22.87
CA TYR A 121 10.00 18.56 22.29
C TYR A 121 11.00 19.03 21.23
N ASN A 122 12.24 18.54 21.30
CA ASN A 122 13.27 18.82 20.30
C ASN A 122 13.64 17.53 19.55
N PRO A 123 13.15 17.32 18.31
CA PRO A 123 13.45 16.11 17.54
C PRO A 123 14.94 15.94 17.23
N ALA A 124 15.70 17.04 17.15
CA ALA A 124 17.13 17.03 16.82
C ALA A 124 18.03 16.67 18.02
N ALA A 125 17.49 16.61 19.25
CA ALA A 125 18.28 16.25 20.40
C ALA A 125 18.73 14.77 20.34
N ASP A 126 19.91 14.47 20.89
CA ASP A 126 20.41 13.10 21.01
C ASP A 126 19.80 12.43 22.24
N ARG A 127 18.85 11.51 22.00
CA ARG A 127 18.15 10.80 23.08
C ARG A 127 19.07 9.89 23.88
N GLU A 128 20.12 9.34 23.27
CA GLU A 128 21.02 8.41 23.97
C GLU A 128 21.78 9.12 25.09
N ARG A 129 22.05 10.41 24.92
CA ARG A 129 22.72 11.27 25.91
C ARG A 129 21.80 11.86 26.98
N MET A 130 20.49 11.64 26.88
CA MET A 130 19.53 12.17 27.85
C MET A 130 19.53 11.37 29.15
N SER A 131 19.35 12.07 30.26
CA SER A 131 19.07 11.45 31.56
C SER A 131 17.71 10.75 31.55
N LEU A 132 17.47 9.84 32.50
CA LEU A 132 16.18 9.15 32.65
C LEU A 132 15.00 10.13 32.79
N SER A 133 15.18 11.18 33.59
CA SER A 133 14.20 12.24 33.77
C SER A 133 13.87 12.97 32.47
N GLN A 134 14.90 13.31 31.68
CA GLN A 134 14.72 13.97 30.39
C GLN A 134 13.98 13.06 29.38
N LYS A 135 14.35 11.78 29.32
CA LYS A 135 13.67 10.79 28.46
C LYS A 135 12.19 10.67 28.82
N PHE A 136 11.88 10.54 30.10
CA PHE A 136 10.51 10.47 30.59
C PHE A 136 9.72 11.75 30.29
N ASN A 137 10.33 12.93 30.43
CA ASN A 137 9.66 14.19 30.11
C ASN A 137 9.40 14.34 28.60
N GLU A 138 10.31 13.91 27.73
CA GLU A 138 10.03 13.83 26.29
C GLU A 138 8.82 12.92 26.01
N ASP A 139 8.80 11.73 26.60
CA ASP A 139 7.71 10.75 26.41
C ASP A 139 6.36 11.31 26.91
N LYS A 140 6.39 12.03 28.03
CA LYS A 140 5.25 12.77 28.57
C LYS A 140 4.72 13.81 27.60
N ILE A 141 5.61 14.61 26.99
CA ILE A 141 5.19 15.64 26.02
C ILE A 141 4.53 14.97 24.81
N ILE A 142 5.21 13.99 24.21
CA ILE A 142 4.76 13.32 22.97
C ILE A 142 3.42 12.60 23.17
N LEU A 143 3.30 11.81 24.25
CA LEU A 143 2.08 11.03 24.47
C LEU A 143 0.91 11.94 24.86
N LEU A 144 1.10 12.86 25.82
CA LEU A 144 -0.01 13.69 26.29
C LEU A 144 -0.44 14.75 25.27
N SER A 145 0.41 15.14 24.31
CA SER A 145 0.02 16.07 23.25
C SER A 145 -0.96 15.47 22.25
N ILE A 146 -0.85 14.18 21.95
CA ILE A 146 -1.69 13.52 20.93
C ILE A 146 -2.99 12.94 21.51
N LEU A 147 -3.04 12.61 22.81
CA LEU A 147 -4.23 11.99 23.43
C LEU A 147 -5.56 12.73 23.16
N PRO A 148 -5.63 14.08 23.17
CA PRO A 148 -6.85 14.79 22.81
C PRO A 148 -7.41 14.49 21.42
N GLU A 149 -6.56 14.15 20.44
CA GLU A 149 -7.00 13.79 19.09
C GLU A 149 -7.88 12.53 19.14
N PHE A 150 -7.49 11.51 19.92
CA PHE A 150 -8.29 10.28 20.03
C PHE A 150 -9.61 10.50 20.77
N CYS A 151 -9.66 11.44 21.72
CA CYS A 151 -10.92 11.85 22.35
C CYS A 151 -11.88 12.46 21.33
N MET A 152 -11.38 13.23 20.36
CA MET A 152 -12.23 13.84 19.33
C MET A 152 -12.95 12.79 18.47
N VAL A 153 -12.29 11.66 18.19
CA VAL A 153 -12.90 10.58 17.39
C VAL A 153 -14.22 10.14 18.01
N ASP A 154 -14.26 9.92 19.33
CA ASP A 154 -15.51 9.54 19.99
C ASP A 154 -16.45 10.72 20.23
N THR A 155 -15.94 11.87 20.66
CA THR A 155 -16.77 13.06 20.95
C THR A 155 -17.58 13.50 19.73
N PHE A 156 -16.94 13.53 18.55
CA PHE A 156 -17.55 13.99 17.31
C PHE A 156 -17.99 12.85 16.38
N LYS A 157 -17.91 11.59 16.84
CA LYS A 157 -18.27 10.38 16.07
C LYS A 157 -17.60 10.35 14.69
N ILE A 158 -16.30 10.67 14.65
CA ILE A 158 -15.51 10.74 13.43
C ILE A 158 -15.33 9.31 12.90
N GLN A 159 -15.76 9.07 11.66
CA GLN A 159 -15.53 7.81 10.98
C GLN A 159 -14.15 7.81 10.33
N MET A 160 -13.18 7.15 10.97
CA MET A 160 -11.82 7.03 10.45
C MET A 160 -11.81 6.19 9.15
N PRO A 161 -10.94 6.50 8.16
CA PRO A 161 -10.83 5.69 6.94
C PRO A 161 -10.36 4.26 7.23
N THR A 162 -9.53 4.12 8.25
CA THR A 162 -9.07 2.86 8.83
C THR A 162 -8.57 3.14 10.24
N GLU A 163 -8.60 2.14 11.11
CA GLU A 163 -8.17 2.26 12.51
C GLU A 163 -7.12 1.19 12.82
N ASP A 164 -5.96 1.64 13.29
CA ASP A 164 -4.95 0.76 13.89
C ASP A 164 -5.33 0.37 15.32
N ALA A 165 -4.66 -0.65 15.85
CA ALA A 165 -4.89 -1.17 17.19
C ALA A 165 -4.68 -0.11 18.29
N ILE A 166 -3.66 0.77 18.18
CA ILE A 166 -3.40 1.85 19.13
C ILE A 166 -4.53 2.87 19.09
N THR A 167 -4.93 3.33 17.89
CA THR A 167 -6.07 4.25 17.73
C THR A 167 -7.32 3.67 18.38
N ARG A 168 -7.68 2.41 18.07
CA ARG A 168 -8.83 1.73 18.66
C ARG A 168 -8.74 1.65 20.19
N GLY A 169 -7.57 1.28 20.71
CA GLY A 169 -7.31 1.18 22.15
C GLY A 169 -7.39 2.52 22.88
N LEU A 170 -6.90 3.61 22.27
CA LEU A 170 -6.94 4.94 22.87
C LEU A 170 -8.34 5.57 22.81
N VAL A 171 -9.11 5.29 21.76
CA VAL A 171 -10.53 5.67 21.67
C VAL A 171 -11.35 4.92 22.72
N GLU A 172 -11.10 3.62 22.92
CA GLU A 172 -11.75 2.84 24.00
C GLU A 172 -11.34 3.34 25.39
N PHE A 173 -10.07 3.66 25.58
CA PHE A 173 -9.57 4.25 26.82
C PHE A 173 -10.24 5.59 27.13
N ALA A 174 -10.44 6.46 26.13
CA ALA A 174 -11.13 7.73 26.31
C ALA A 174 -12.55 7.55 26.87
N LYS A 175 -13.23 6.45 26.50
CA LYS A 175 -14.57 6.10 26.98
C LYS A 175 -14.57 5.49 28.38
N THR A 176 -13.71 4.48 28.56
CA THR A 176 -13.76 3.60 29.74
C THR A 176 -12.92 4.12 30.89
N LYS A 177 -11.94 5.00 30.61
CA LYS A 177 -10.90 5.50 31.52
C LYS A 177 -10.07 4.35 32.13
N ARG A 178 -10.09 3.16 31.52
CA ARG A 178 -9.40 1.96 32.01
C ARG A 178 -8.03 1.82 31.37
N VAL A 179 -7.00 1.81 32.20
CA VAL A 179 -5.62 1.55 31.77
C VAL A 179 -5.34 0.05 31.88
N THR A 180 -5.12 -0.60 30.74
CA THR A 180 -4.81 -2.04 30.66
C THR A 180 -3.32 -2.26 30.41
N LEU A 181 -2.81 -3.47 30.71
CA LEU A 181 -1.42 -3.83 30.41
C LEU A 181 -1.15 -3.71 28.90
N TRP A 182 -2.08 -4.19 28.07
CA TRP A 182 -1.95 -4.10 26.62
C TRP A 182 -1.86 -2.64 26.14
N LEU A 183 -2.65 -1.73 26.71
CA LEU A 183 -2.60 -0.31 26.32
C LEU A 183 -1.28 0.35 26.73
N CYS A 184 -0.73 -0.01 27.89
CA CYS A 184 0.59 0.48 28.32
C CYS A 184 1.69 0.02 27.35
N PHE A 185 1.64 -1.24 26.93
CA PHE A 185 2.52 -1.79 25.91
C PHE A 185 2.36 -1.08 24.56
N ALA A 186 1.12 -0.95 24.07
CA ALA A 186 0.84 -0.29 22.80
C ALA A 186 1.29 1.18 22.78
N SER A 187 1.12 1.90 23.88
CA SER A 187 1.61 3.28 24.05
C SER A 187 3.15 3.33 24.08
N GLN A 188 3.81 2.31 24.64
CA GLN A 188 5.27 2.22 24.58
C GLN A 188 5.73 1.99 23.14
N ILE A 189 5.07 1.12 22.38
CA ILE A 189 5.38 0.91 20.95
C ILE A 189 5.18 2.20 20.16
N PHE A 190 4.11 2.96 20.41
CA PHE A 190 3.90 4.27 19.80
C PHE A 190 5.09 5.21 20.03
N LEU A 191 5.57 5.32 21.27
CA LEU A 191 6.73 6.13 21.62
C LEU A 191 8.02 5.62 20.97
N ASP A 192 8.26 4.31 21.00
CA ASP A 192 9.44 3.69 20.39
C ASP A 192 9.50 3.96 18.88
N VAL A 193 8.37 3.88 18.18
CA VAL A 193 8.27 4.23 16.77
C VAL A 193 8.61 5.70 16.56
N HIS A 194 8.02 6.60 17.37
CA HIS A 194 8.33 8.03 17.30
C HIS A 194 9.82 8.31 17.50
N HIS A 195 10.48 7.63 18.45
CA HIS A 195 11.91 7.78 18.71
C HIS A 195 12.81 7.22 17.62
N VAL A 196 12.42 6.14 16.94
CA VAL A 196 13.15 5.66 15.75
C VAL A 196 13.01 6.69 14.61
N MET A 197 11.81 7.24 14.45
CA MET A 197 11.46 8.15 13.37
C MET A 197 12.02 9.56 13.54
N ARG A 198 12.42 9.97 14.75
CA ARG A 198 13.04 11.30 15.02
C ARG A 198 14.23 11.62 14.13
N TYR A 199 14.95 10.59 13.66
CA TYR A 199 16.15 10.72 12.81
C TYR A 199 15.85 10.78 11.30
N SER A 200 14.57 10.83 10.92
CA SER A 200 14.16 10.83 9.51
C SER A 200 14.40 12.19 8.85
N THR A 201 15.08 12.20 7.71
CA THR A 201 15.65 13.43 7.13
C THR A 201 14.72 14.21 6.21
N MET A 202 13.56 13.67 5.81
CA MET A 202 12.59 14.37 4.93
C MET A 202 11.15 13.87 5.15
N GLY A 203 10.22 14.80 5.42
CA GLY A 203 8.76 14.60 5.36
C GLY A 203 8.11 13.66 6.38
N GLY A 204 8.88 12.72 6.95
CA GLY A 204 8.36 11.69 7.86
C GLY A 204 7.29 10.79 7.22
N ALA A 205 6.60 10.01 8.06
CA ALA A 205 5.52 9.13 7.61
C ALA A 205 4.35 9.90 6.97
N PHE A 206 4.00 11.08 7.52
CA PHE A 206 2.94 11.91 6.95
C PHE A 206 3.32 12.48 5.57
N GLY A 207 4.58 12.83 5.36
CA GLY A 207 5.09 13.24 4.06
C GLY A 207 4.84 12.15 3.02
N ASP A 208 5.24 10.90 3.29
CA ASP A 208 5.02 9.77 2.38
C ASP A 208 3.53 9.52 2.10
N LEU A 209 2.67 9.64 3.13
CA LEU A 209 1.21 9.57 2.96
C LEU A 209 0.69 10.70 2.05
N ARG A 210 1.12 11.94 2.29
CA ARG A 210 0.71 13.12 1.49
C ARG A 210 1.16 13.03 0.04
N MET A 211 2.40 12.61 -0.19
CA MET A 211 2.95 12.35 -1.53
C MET A 211 2.09 11.34 -2.30
N SER A 212 1.77 10.23 -1.64
CA SER A 212 0.97 9.16 -2.25
C SER A 212 -0.48 9.58 -2.45
N GLY A 213 -1.07 10.33 -1.52
CA GLY A 213 -2.41 10.90 -1.68
C GLY A 213 -2.49 11.83 -2.90
N LEU A 214 -1.51 12.72 -3.08
CA LEU A 214 -1.46 13.60 -4.26
C LEU A 214 -1.31 12.84 -5.58
N ARG A 215 -0.53 11.75 -5.58
CA ARG A 215 -0.40 10.83 -6.73
C ARG A 215 -1.75 10.17 -7.06
N ILE A 216 -2.43 9.63 -6.04
CA ILE A 216 -3.75 9.00 -6.19
C ILE A 216 -4.75 10.02 -6.74
N GLN A 217 -4.81 11.22 -6.16
CA GLN A 217 -5.72 12.26 -6.63
C GLN A 217 -5.46 12.64 -8.09
N LYS A 218 -4.19 12.84 -8.48
CA LYS A 218 -3.83 13.12 -9.88
C LYS A 218 -4.28 11.98 -10.81
N THR A 219 -4.05 10.74 -10.40
CA THR A 219 -4.41 9.55 -11.19
C THR A 219 -5.92 9.46 -11.41
N ILE A 220 -6.71 9.74 -10.37
CA ILE A 220 -8.17 9.79 -10.45
C ILE A 220 -8.63 10.97 -11.31
N ASP A 221 -8.06 12.17 -11.13
CA ASP A 221 -8.38 13.35 -11.93
C ASP A 221 -8.17 13.07 -13.44
N ASP A 222 -7.03 12.47 -13.79
CA ASP A 222 -6.68 12.07 -15.15
C ASP A 222 -7.65 11.04 -15.73
N PHE A 223 -8.07 10.06 -14.92
CA PHE A 223 -9.08 9.07 -15.32
C PHE A 223 -10.45 9.70 -15.55
N LEU A 224 -10.89 10.58 -14.64
CA LEU A 224 -12.17 11.29 -14.77
C LEU A 224 -12.19 12.23 -15.98
N GLN A 225 -11.03 12.75 -16.39
CA GLN A 225 -10.91 13.50 -17.64
C GLN A 225 -11.08 12.58 -18.85
N LEU A 226 -10.47 11.39 -18.83
CA LEU A 226 -10.58 10.42 -19.91
C LEU A 226 -12.02 9.91 -20.07
N SER A 227 -12.69 9.56 -18.96
CA SER A 227 -14.04 8.96 -18.96
C SER A 227 -15.12 9.87 -19.57
N LYS A 228 -14.90 11.20 -19.59
CA LYS A 228 -15.76 12.14 -20.33
C LYS A 228 -15.79 11.89 -21.84
N THR A 229 -14.72 11.31 -22.39
CA THR A 229 -14.56 11.09 -23.83
C THR A 229 -14.53 9.61 -24.22
N HIS A 230 -14.33 8.72 -23.25
CA HIS A 230 -14.27 7.28 -23.46
C HIS A 230 -15.39 6.64 -22.63
N PRO A 231 -16.53 6.28 -23.26
CA PRO A 231 -17.71 5.83 -22.55
C PRO A 231 -17.46 4.47 -21.90
N GLN A 232 -17.99 4.31 -20.70
CA GLN A 232 -17.86 3.06 -19.95
C GLN A 232 -18.57 1.89 -20.65
N PRO A 233 -17.97 0.69 -20.65
CA PRO A 233 -18.65 -0.49 -21.13
C PRO A 233 -19.89 -0.79 -20.30
N LYS A 234 -20.92 -1.38 -20.93
CA LYS A 234 -22.21 -1.69 -20.28
C LYS A 234 -22.10 -2.59 -19.05
N PHE A 235 -21.02 -3.36 -18.94
CA PHE A 235 -20.77 -4.30 -17.84
C PHE A 235 -19.89 -3.72 -16.73
N TRP A 236 -19.46 -2.45 -16.82
CA TRP A 236 -18.77 -1.76 -15.73
C TRP A 236 -19.75 -1.54 -14.56
N PRO A 237 -19.46 -2.05 -13.35
CA PRO A 237 -20.31 -1.90 -12.18
C PRO A 237 -20.34 -0.46 -11.69
N LYS A 238 -21.50 0.02 -11.24
CA LYS A 238 -21.65 1.38 -10.69
C LYS A 238 -20.83 1.55 -9.41
N GLU A 239 -20.66 0.45 -8.69
CA GLU A 239 -19.85 0.33 -7.47
C GLU A 239 -18.39 0.73 -7.73
N GLY A 240 -17.88 0.50 -8.95
CA GLY A 240 -16.54 0.93 -9.34
C GLY A 240 -16.38 2.45 -9.37
N ASP A 241 -17.34 3.17 -9.94
CA ASP A 241 -17.32 4.65 -9.99
C ASP A 241 -17.57 5.29 -8.62
N GLU A 242 -18.41 4.64 -7.81
CA GLU A 242 -18.62 5.04 -6.41
C GLU A 242 -17.33 4.89 -5.61
N GLU A 243 -16.64 3.76 -5.75
CA GLU A 243 -15.39 3.51 -5.04
C GLU A 243 -14.27 4.50 -5.46
N ILE A 244 -14.14 4.82 -6.75
CA ILE A 244 -13.20 5.84 -7.23
C ILE A 244 -13.50 7.22 -6.60
N ARG A 245 -14.77 7.60 -6.52
CA ARG A 245 -15.18 8.85 -5.86
C ARG A 245 -14.91 8.81 -4.36
N ASN A 246 -15.17 7.68 -3.71
CA ASN A 246 -14.91 7.50 -2.28
C ASN A 246 -13.42 7.63 -1.96
N ILE A 247 -12.54 7.00 -2.75
CA ILE A 247 -11.08 7.15 -2.60
C ILE A 247 -10.67 8.62 -2.74
N SER A 248 -11.16 9.32 -3.78
CA SER A 248 -10.85 10.75 -3.97
C SER A 248 -11.35 11.61 -2.81
N SER A 249 -12.55 11.33 -2.30
CA SER A 249 -13.11 12.03 -1.14
C SER A 249 -12.24 11.82 0.10
N THR A 250 -11.85 10.57 0.39
CA THR A 250 -10.96 10.24 1.50
C THR A 250 -9.63 11.00 1.40
N VAL A 251 -8.97 11.00 0.23
CA VAL A 251 -7.71 11.73 0.03
C VAL A 251 -7.89 13.24 0.27
N LYS A 252 -8.98 13.83 -0.27
CA LYS A 252 -9.25 15.26 -0.12
C LYS A 252 -9.44 15.65 1.35
N SER A 253 -10.34 14.97 2.06
CA SER A 253 -10.73 15.35 3.42
C SER A 253 -9.65 15.05 4.47
N TRP A 254 -8.92 13.94 4.31
CA TRP A 254 -7.98 13.48 5.34
C TRP A 254 -6.53 13.87 5.09
N ILE A 255 -6.11 13.95 3.83
CA ILE A 255 -4.69 14.14 3.48
C ILE A 255 -4.42 15.56 2.99
N ILE A 256 -5.25 16.07 2.07
CA ILE A 256 -5.07 17.40 1.48
C ILE A 256 -5.59 18.47 2.44
N GLN A 257 -6.82 18.29 2.90
CA GLN A 257 -7.46 19.05 3.96
C GLN A 257 -7.17 18.40 5.32
N ASP A 258 -7.56 19.08 6.39
CA ASP A 258 -7.37 18.60 7.75
C ASP A 258 -8.72 18.58 8.46
N LEU A 259 -9.41 17.43 8.34
CA LEU A 259 -10.72 17.23 8.95
C LEU A 259 -10.72 17.51 10.47
N PHE A 260 -9.64 17.19 11.17
CA PHE A 260 -9.55 17.41 12.61
C PHE A 260 -9.46 18.89 12.93
N LEU A 261 -8.64 19.63 12.19
CA LEU A 261 -8.58 21.09 12.33
C LEU A 261 -9.92 21.74 11.98
N ASP A 262 -10.59 21.31 10.91
CA ASP A 262 -11.89 21.83 10.50
C ASP A 262 -12.95 21.62 11.61
N ILE A 263 -12.97 20.44 12.22
CA ILE A 263 -13.86 20.13 13.36
C ILE A 263 -13.51 20.99 14.58
N ARG A 264 -12.22 21.19 14.88
CA ARG A 264 -11.78 22.06 16.00
C ARG A 264 -12.24 23.50 15.82
N VAL A 265 -12.12 24.04 14.61
CA VAL A 265 -12.58 25.40 14.29
C VAL A 265 -14.11 25.48 14.38
N PHE A 266 -14.83 24.50 13.82
CA PHE A 266 -16.29 24.49 13.85
C PHE A 266 -16.86 24.38 15.27
N SER A 267 -16.21 23.59 16.13
CA SER A 267 -16.59 23.41 17.54
C SER A 267 -16.10 24.53 18.47
N GLY A 268 -15.30 25.48 17.97
CA GLY A 268 -14.71 26.57 18.77
C GLY A 268 -13.60 26.14 19.73
N LEU A 269 -13.10 24.91 19.59
CA LEU A 269 -11.98 24.39 20.39
C LEU A 269 -10.65 25.05 20.04
N ASP A 270 -10.53 25.59 18.82
CA ASP A 270 -9.38 26.38 18.36
C ASP A 270 -9.15 27.65 19.21
N LYS A 271 -10.20 28.18 19.83
CA LYS A 271 -10.13 29.34 20.75
C LYS A 271 -9.66 28.97 22.15
N ILE A 272 -9.70 27.69 22.50
CA ILE A 272 -9.42 27.17 23.83
C ILE A 272 -8.02 26.54 23.80
N GLY A 273 -6.97 27.36 23.93
CA GLY A 273 -5.59 26.87 24.00
C GLY A 273 -4.69 27.42 22.91
N SER A 274 -3.70 26.63 22.51
CA SER A 274 -2.74 26.99 21.46
C SER A 274 -3.30 26.65 20.08
N THR A 275 -2.96 27.44 19.07
CA THR A 275 -3.33 27.13 17.68
C THR A 275 -2.84 25.71 17.33
N PRO A 276 -3.76 24.80 16.93
CA PRO A 276 -3.38 23.43 16.63
C PRO A 276 -2.44 23.38 15.43
N GLU A 277 -1.46 22.48 15.49
CA GLU A 277 -0.62 22.21 14.33
C GLU A 277 -1.46 21.57 13.23
N LYS A 278 -1.28 22.02 11.99
CA LYS A 278 -1.97 21.44 10.85
C LYS A 278 -1.54 19.97 10.70
N HIS A 279 -2.51 19.09 10.57
CA HIS A 279 -2.37 17.64 10.49
C HIS A 279 -1.72 17.01 11.73
N ALA A 280 -1.95 17.57 12.93
CA ALA A 280 -1.34 17.13 14.20
C ALA A 280 -1.42 15.61 14.46
N LEU A 281 -2.57 15.00 14.18
CA LEU A 281 -2.75 13.54 14.34
C LEU A 281 -1.77 12.77 13.46
N PHE A 282 -1.69 13.12 12.17
CA PHE A 282 -0.86 12.39 11.22
C PHE A 282 0.62 12.75 11.31
N SER A 283 0.97 13.98 11.69
CA SER A 283 2.37 14.37 11.91
C SER A 283 3.02 13.57 13.05
N GLN A 284 2.24 13.12 14.04
CA GLN A 284 2.73 12.38 15.20
C GLN A 284 2.46 10.86 15.11
N HIS A 285 1.48 10.40 14.32
CA HIS A 285 1.06 9.00 14.29
C HIS A 285 1.54 8.24 13.03
N SER A 286 2.80 7.79 13.05
CA SER A 286 3.43 7.13 11.88
C SER A 286 2.75 5.81 11.48
N ILE A 287 2.31 5.00 12.45
CA ILE A 287 1.63 3.71 12.18
C ILE A 287 0.32 3.95 11.42
N LEU A 288 -0.54 4.83 11.94
CA LEU A 288 -1.82 5.20 11.31
C LEU A 288 -1.61 5.74 9.89
N CYS A 289 -0.59 6.58 9.67
CA CYS A 289 -0.26 7.06 8.33
C CYS A 289 0.00 5.92 7.34
N GLY A 290 0.74 4.90 7.77
CA GLY A 290 1.05 3.74 6.93
C GLY A 290 -0.13 2.83 6.68
N LEU A 291 -1.03 2.66 7.65
CA LEU A 291 -2.27 1.89 7.43
C LEU A 291 -3.24 2.61 6.50
N ILE A 292 -3.41 3.94 6.63
CA ILE A 292 -4.22 4.71 5.67
C ILE A 292 -3.62 4.62 4.27
N LEU A 293 -2.28 4.70 4.16
CA LEU A 293 -1.59 4.52 2.88
C LEU A 293 -1.85 3.13 2.28
N PHE A 294 -1.78 2.08 3.11
CA PHE A 294 -2.09 0.71 2.71
C PHE A 294 -3.54 0.54 2.26
N ASN A 295 -4.50 1.07 3.02
CA ASN A 295 -5.93 1.10 2.69
C ASN A 295 -6.14 1.74 1.31
N LEU A 296 -5.64 2.96 1.09
CA LEU A 296 -5.84 3.69 -0.15
C LEU A 296 -5.21 3.01 -1.36
N ASN A 297 -3.96 2.53 -1.25
CA ASN A 297 -3.30 1.88 -2.37
C ASN A 297 -3.92 0.52 -2.71
N THR A 298 -4.37 -0.25 -1.72
CA THR A 298 -5.02 -1.54 -1.99
C THR A 298 -6.41 -1.35 -2.61
N ARG A 299 -7.16 -0.32 -2.18
CA ARG A 299 -8.41 0.10 -2.84
C ARG A 299 -8.17 0.50 -4.29
N MET A 300 -7.18 1.36 -4.55
CA MET A 300 -6.75 1.76 -5.90
C MET A 300 -6.33 0.56 -6.76
N GLN A 301 -5.58 -0.39 -6.20
CA GLN A 301 -5.19 -1.61 -6.87
C GLN A 301 -6.43 -2.44 -7.25
N LEU A 302 -7.36 -2.67 -6.32
CA LEU A 302 -8.54 -3.49 -6.54
C LEU A 302 -9.40 -2.93 -7.68
N VAL A 303 -9.80 -1.66 -7.58
CA VAL A 303 -10.64 -1.03 -8.62
C VAL A 303 -9.88 -0.86 -9.92
N GLY A 304 -8.57 -0.60 -9.87
CA GLY A 304 -7.71 -0.52 -11.06
C GLY A 304 -7.57 -1.86 -11.79
N GLN A 305 -7.46 -2.97 -11.05
CA GLN A 305 -7.44 -4.32 -11.63
C GLN A 305 -8.79 -4.68 -12.26
N GLN A 306 -9.90 -4.30 -11.61
CA GLN A 306 -11.25 -4.45 -12.19
C GLN A 306 -11.38 -3.65 -13.48
N LEU A 307 -10.92 -2.39 -13.48
CA LEU A 307 -10.94 -1.50 -14.64
C LEU A 307 -10.23 -2.13 -15.84
N VAL A 308 -8.96 -2.50 -15.69
CA VAL A 308 -8.20 -3.09 -16.81
C VAL A 308 -8.77 -4.45 -17.21
N THR A 309 -9.36 -5.22 -16.29
CA THR A 309 -9.92 -6.54 -16.62
C THR A 309 -11.22 -6.42 -17.41
N GLN A 310 -12.06 -5.44 -17.09
CA GLN A 310 -13.37 -5.31 -17.71
C GLN A 310 -13.29 -4.53 -19.03
N TRP A 311 -12.48 -3.46 -19.11
CA TRP A 311 -12.40 -2.66 -20.33
C TRP A 311 -11.61 -3.33 -21.46
N TYR A 312 -10.77 -4.32 -21.15
CA TYR A 312 -9.94 -5.10 -22.07
C TYR A 312 -8.86 -4.34 -22.86
N ASP A 313 -8.79 -3.00 -22.81
CA ASP A 313 -7.85 -2.20 -23.62
C ASP A 313 -6.38 -2.60 -23.42
N VAL A 314 -6.00 -2.83 -22.16
CA VAL A 314 -4.63 -3.19 -21.81
C VAL A 314 -4.26 -4.57 -22.37
N GLN A 315 -5.16 -5.56 -22.24
CA GLN A 315 -4.94 -6.92 -22.73
C GLN A 315 -4.92 -6.96 -24.25
N GLN A 316 -5.83 -6.23 -24.91
CA GLN A 316 -5.86 -6.14 -26.36
C GLN A 316 -4.56 -5.51 -26.88
N LEU A 317 -4.09 -4.42 -26.28
CA LEU A 317 -2.81 -3.86 -26.67
C LEU A 317 -1.61 -4.75 -26.36
N ALA A 318 -1.66 -5.60 -25.33
CA ALA A 318 -0.62 -6.59 -25.09
C ALA A 318 -0.53 -7.58 -26.27
N PHE A 319 -1.67 -8.01 -26.84
CA PHE A 319 -1.68 -8.82 -28.06
C PHE A 319 -1.14 -8.06 -29.25
N LEU A 320 -1.54 -6.80 -29.43
CA LEU A 320 -1.08 -5.98 -30.54
C LEU A 320 0.43 -5.73 -30.49
N HIS A 321 0.96 -5.43 -29.31
CA HIS A 321 2.39 -5.27 -29.06
C HIS A 321 3.14 -6.55 -29.44
N ASN A 322 2.64 -7.70 -29.01
CA ASN A 322 3.23 -9.00 -29.35
C ASN A 322 3.17 -9.28 -30.86
N LEU A 323 2.11 -8.87 -31.57
CA LEU A 323 2.05 -8.96 -33.02
C LEU A 323 3.09 -8.06 -33.69
N ALA A 324 3.24 -6.82 -33.21
CA ALA A 324 4.18 -5.85 -33.76
C ALA A 324 5.64 -6.29 -33.60
N ILE A 325 6.07 -6.74 -32.41
CA ILE A 325 7.47 -7.17 -32.19
C ILE A 325 7.87 -8.42 -32.99
N ASN A 326 6.89 -9.23 -33.42
CA ASN A 326 7.14 -10.37 -34.28
C ASN A 326 7.31 -9.98 -35.76
N SER A 327 7.09 -8.71 -36.12
CA SER A 327 7.45 -8.15 -37.42
C SER A 327 8.97 -7.89 -37.51
N PRO A 328 9.64 -8.19 -38.64
CA PRO A 328 11.06 -7.90 -38.83
C PRO A 328 11.46 -6.45 -38.54
N THR A 329 10.57 -5.50 -38.81
CA THR A 329 10.83 -4.05 -38.74
C THR A 329 10.68 -3.47 -37.34
N HIS A 330 10.05 -4.21 -36.42
CA HIS A 330 9.71 -3.72 -35.08
C HIS A 330 10.19 -4.64 -33.95
N LYS A 331 11.17 -5.52 -34.22
CA LYS A 331 11.77 -6.42 -33.22
C LYS A 331 12.37 -5.69 -32.01
N ASP A 332 12.79 -4.45 -32.19
CA ASP A 332 13.39 -3.58 -31.18
C ASP A 332 12.36 -2.71 -30.43
N LEU A 333 11.07 -2.81 -30.77
CA LEU A 333 10.02 -2.07 -30.08
C LEU A 333 9.94 -2.53 -28.62
N ARG A 334 10.16 -1.58 -27.70
CA ARG A 334 10.12 -1.82 -26.25
C ARG A 334 8.94 -1.10 -25.62
N TRP A 335 8.26 -1.80 -24.72
CA TRP A 335 7.25 -1.22 -23.85
C TRP A 335 7.50 -1.65 -22.39
N PRO A 336 8.37 -0.92 -21.67
CA PRO A 336 8.72 -1.24 -20.27
C PRO A 336 7.50 -1.41 -19.35
N ASP A 337 6.51 -0.51 -19.43
CA ASP A 337 5.29 -0.60 -18.61
C ASP A 337 4.52 -1.92 -18.86
N MET A 338 4.34 -2.32 -20.12
CA MET A 338 3.68 -3.60 -20.44
C MET A 338 4.53 -4.79 -19.98
N GLY A 339 5.86 -4.71 -20.09
CA GLY A 339 6.77 -5.72 -19.54
C GLY A 339 6.61 -5.88 -18.03
N ALA A 340 6.57 -4.78 -17.29
CA ALA A 340 6.31 -4.79 -15.85
C ALA A 340 4.92 -5.35 -15.52
N PHE A 341 3.87 -4.94 -16.25
CA PHE A 341 2.52 -5.48 -16.09
C PHE A 341 2.48 -7.01 -16.28
N VAL A 342 3.16 -7.52 -17.30
CA VAL A 342 3.28 -8.96 -17.56
C VAL A 342 4.05 -9.68 -16.46
N LYS A 343 5.16 -9.10 -15.99
CA LYS A 343 5.97 -9.66 -14.90
C LYS A 343 5.21 -9.73 -13.57
N ILE A 344 4.42 -8.70 -13.26
CA ILE A 344 3.61 -8.57 -12.05
C ILE A 344 2.49 -9.62 -12.01
N HIS A 345 1.78 -9.83 -13.12
CA HIS A 345 0.60 -10.71 -13.13
C HIS A 345 0.87 -12.13 -13.64
N GLY A 346 1.99 -12.32 -14.36
CA GLY A 346 2.29 -13.54 -15.08
C GLY A 346 1.51 -13.66 -16.39
N GLU A 347 2.16 -14.20 -17.41
CA GLU A 347 1.57 -14.37 -18.75
C GLU A 347 0.29 -15.22 -18.72
N SER A 348 0.28 -16.29 -17.93
CA SER A 348 -0.86 -17.22 -17.82
C SER A 348 -2.12 -16.52 -17.35
N HIS A 349 -2.04 -15.61 -16.37
CA HIS A 349 -3.21 -14.90 -15.84
C HIS A 349 -3.68 -13.77 -16.77
N ILE A 350 -2.78 -13.24 -17.60
CA ILE A 350 -3.13 -12.16 -18.53
C ILE A 350 -3.93 -12.69 -19.72
N PHE A 351 -3.51 -13.82 -20.29
CA PHE A 351 -4.04 -14.33 -21.55
C PHE A 351 -5.15 -15.39 -21.37
N ILE A 352 -5.18 -16.15 -20.26
CA ILE A 352 -6.26 -17.12 -20.03
C ILE A 352 -7.62 -16.42 -19.79
N ALA A 353 -7.63 -15.24 -19.16
CA ALA A 353 -8.86 -14.49 -18.87
C ALA A 353 -9.62 -14.04 -20.14
N THR A 354 -8.91 -13.80 -21.25
CA THR A 354 -9.50 -13.42 -22.54
C THR A 354 -9.98 -14.62 -23.37
N GLY A 355 -9.80 -15.86 -22.88
CA GLY A 355 -10.11 -17.08 -23.64
C GLY A 355 -9.07 -17.40 -24.72
N ILE A 356 -7.93 -16.71 -24.74
CA ILE A 356 -6.85 -16.91 -25.70
C ILE A 356 -5.67 -17.55 -24.96
N SER A 357 -5.43 -18.85 -25.14
CA SER A 357 -4.21 -19.48 -24.63
C SER A 357 -3.00 -18.73 -25.21
N SER A 358 -2.28 -17.97 -24.38
CA SER A 358 -1.05 -17.17 -24.58
C SER A 358 -0.80 -16.48 -25.94
N ALA A 359 -0.14 -15.32 -25.96
CA ALA A 359 0.25 -14.67 -27.23
C ALA A 359 1.11 -15.59 -28.14
N ALA A 360 1.98 -16.42 -27.55
CA ALA A 360 2.77 -17.41 -28.27
C ALA A 360 1.89 -18.54 -28.87
N ASN A 361 0.88 -19.02 -28.16
CA ASN A 361 -0.04 -20.03 -28.66
C ASN A 361 -1.08 -19.44 -29.64
N PHE A 362 -1.45 -18.17 -29.52
CA PHE A 362 -2.26 -17.47 -30.52
C PHE A 362 -1.52 -17.37 -31.86
N ALA A 363 -0.23 -17.06 -31.83
CA ALA A 363 0.62 -17.07 -33.01
C ALA A 363 0.83 -18.49 -33.60
N ARG A 364 0.97 -19.53 -32.75
CA ARG A 364 1.26 -20.91 -33.17
C ARG A 364 0.04 -21.74 -33.57
N ASN A 365 -1.12 -21.55 -32.92
CA ASN A 365 -2.35 -22.33 -33.09
C ASN A 365 -3.45 -21.64 -33.93
N SER A 366 -3.14 -20.49 -34.54
CA SER A 366 -4.00 -19.82 -35.54
C SER A 366 -4.35 -20.70 -36.76
N ARG A 367 -3.77 -21.90 -36.87
CA ARG A 367 -3.95 -22.83 -37.98
C ARG A 367 -5.14 -23.78 -37.86
N LYS A 368 -5.75 -24.05 -36.69
CA LYS A 368 -6.74 -25.18 -36.58
C LYS A 368 -7.91 -25.11 -35.56
N LYS A 369 -8.20 -24.03 -34.83
CA LYS A 369 -9.43 -23.98 -33.98
C LYS A 369 -10.19 -22.67 -34.13
N GLY A 370 -11.52 -22.79 -34.28
CA GLY A 370 -12.45 -21.66 -34.34
C GLY A 370 -12.40 -20.83 -33.06
N PHE A 371 -12.65 -19.53 -33.22
CA PHE A 371 -12.79 -18.59 -32.11
C PHE A 371 -13.81 -19.14 -31.10
N HIS A 372 -13.40 -19.33 -29.85
CA HIS A 372 -14.37 -19.44 -28.77
C HIS A 372 -15.01 -18.06 -28.61
N THR A 373 -16.28 -17.95 -29.01
CA THR A 373 -17.12 -16.80 -28.67
C THR A 373 -17.26 -16.73 -27.14
N PRO A 374 -16.88 -15.62 -26.51
CA PRO A 374 -17.11 -15.44 -25.08
C PRO A 374 -18.62 -15.30 -24.84
N ASP A 375 -19.20 -16.16 -23.99
CA ASP A 375 -20.64 -16.21 -23.71
C ASP A 375 -21.22 -14.97 -23.00
N GLY A 376 -20.44 -13.90 -22.78
CA GLY A 376 -20.90 -12.57 -22.32
C GLY A 376 -21.66 -12.50 -20.99
N LYS A 377 -21.92 -13.63 -20.33
CA LYS A 377 -22.87 -13.73 -19.21
C LYS A 377 -22.24 -13.60 -17.81
N ASN A 378 -20.91 -13.73 -17.68
CA ASN A 378 -20.22 -13.68 -16.39
C ASN A 378 -19.09 -12.66 -16.40
N SER A 379 -19.04 -11.77 -15.40
CA SER A 379 -17.89 -10.90 -15.15
C SER A 379 -16.66 -11.75 -14.83
N ARG A 380 -15.71 -11.81 -15.77
CA ARG A 380 -14.44 -12.51 -15.54
C ARG A 380 -13.50 -11.63 -14.72
N VAL A 381 -13.79 -11.48 -13.44
CA VAL A 381 -12.88 -10.76 -12.53
C VAL A 381 -11.62 -11.61 -12.35
N ARG A 382 -10.44 -11.03 -12.60
CA ARG A 382 -9.17 -11.70 -12.35
C ARG A 382 -9.08 -12.03 -10.85
N LYS A 383 -8.63 -13.24 -10.52
CA LYS A 383 -8.25 -13.53 -9.13
C LYS A 383 -7.14 -12.56 -8.73
N PRO A 384 -7.28 -11.82 -7.63
CA PRO A 384 -6.26 -10.87 -7.23
C PRO A 384 -4.94 -11.59 -6.97
N THR A 385 -3.85 -10.96 -7.43
CA THR A 385 -2.49 -11.55 -7.46
C THR A 385 -1.72 -11.33 -6.16
N THR A 386 -2.24 -10.49 -5.26
CA THR A 386 -1.69 -10.18 -3.94
C THR A 386 -2.35 -11.06 -2.87
N GLU A 387 -1.68 -12.12 -2.43
CA GLU A 387 -2.27 -13.07 -1.49
C GLU A 387 -2.33 -12.49 -0.06
N ILE A 388 -1.26 -11.82 0.39
CA ILE A 388 -1.18 -11.26 1.74
C ILE A 388 -1.94 -9.95 1.86
N ALA A 389 -1.80 -9.03 0.89
CA ALA A 389 -2.51 -7.75 0.95
C ALA A 389 -4.03 -7.96 1.02
N ASN A 390 -4.57 -9.00 0.36
CA ASN A 390 -6.00 -9.33 0.42
C ASN A 390 -6.49 -9.82 1.79
N LEU A 391 -5.64 -10.43 2.62
CA LEU A 391 -6.03 -10.75 4.01
C LEU A 391 -6.36 -9.49 4.78
N PHE A 392 -5.46 -8.53 4.65
CA PHE A 392 -5.54 -7.26 5.33
C PHE A 392 -6.54 -6.32 4.67
N PHE A 393 -6.90 -6.55 3.40
CA PHE A 393 -7.98 -5.84 2.73
C PHE A 393 -9.32 -6.02 3.46
N ALA A 394 -9.71 -7.27 3.76
CA ALA A 394 -10.95 -7.51 4.51
C ALA A 394 -10.94 -6.80 5.87
N TYR A 395 -9.77 -6.71 6.50
CA TYR A 395 -9.59 -6.11 7.82
C TYR A 395 -9.65 -4.58 7.78
N TYR A 396 -8.87 -3.96 6.89
CA TYR A 396 -8.70 -2.50 6.86
C TYR A 396 -9.64 -1.80 5.88
N VAL A 397 -10.34 -2.51 5.00
CA VAL A 397 -11.22 -1.94 3.96
C VAL A 397 -12.68 -2.40 4.11
N ASP A 398 -12.95 -3.70 4.25
CA ASP A 398 -14.33 -4.21 4.32
C ASP A 398 -14.94 -4.13 5.73
N GLY A 399 -14.11 -3.94 6.77
CA GLY A 399 -14.56 -3.80 8.16
C GLY A 399 -15.16 -5.09 8.75
N SER A 400 -15.00 -6.24 8.09
CA SER A 400 -15.56 -7.52 8.54
C SER A 400 -14.63 -8.21 9.53
N GLU A 401 -14.86 -8.05 10.84
CA GLU A 401 -14.04 -8.71 11.87
C GLU A 401 -14.11 -10.25 11.80
N GLN A 402 -15.19 -10.82 11.23
CA GLN A 402 -15.42 -12.27 11.17
C GLN A 402 -14.56 -12.99 10.12
N ASP A 403 -14.05 -12.30 9.10
CA ASP A 403 -13.30 -12.89 7.98
C ASP A 403 -11.87 -12.32 7.80
N ALA A 404 -11.39 -11.53 8.76
CA ALA A 404 -10.25 -10.65 8.56
C ALA A 404 -9.10 -10.83 9.57
N GLY A 405 -7.88 -10.49 9.14
CA GLY A 405 -6.69 -10.45 10.01
C GLY A 405 -6.04 -11.82 10.30
N PHE A 406 -5.42 -11.93 11.49
CA PHE A 406 -4.58 -13.08 11.89
C PHE A 406 -5.33 -14.40 12.01
N VAL A 407 -6.63 -14.37 12.28
CA VAL A 407 -7.48 -15.56 12.39
C VAL A 407 -7.42 -16.42 11.11
N ASN A 408 -7.21 -15.79 9.96
CA ASN A 408 -7.17 -16.44 8.64
C ASN A 408 -5.75 -16.68 8.11
N ILE A 409 -4.69 -16.41 8.89
CA ILE A 409 -3.30 -16.57 8.43
C ILE A 409 -2.94 -18.04 8.17
N ASN A 410 -3.52 -18.95 8.95
CA ASN A 410 -3.38 -20.41 8.77
C ASN A 410 -3.85 -20.86 7.39
N ARG A 411 -4.98 -20.32 6.92
CA ARG A 411 -5.53 -20.61 5.57
C ARG A 411 -4.57 -20.21 4.45
N ILE A 412 -3.78 -19.16 4.65
CA ILE A 412 -2.78 -18.74 3.67
C ILE A 412 -1.53 -19.58 3.74
N LEU A 413 -1.05 -19.91 4.94
CA LEU A 413 0.05 -20.85 5.09
C LEU A 413 -0.27 -22.20 4.42
N ASP A 414 -1.53 -22.64 4.49
CA ASP A 414 -2.04 -23.82 3.80
C ASP A 414 -2.11 -23.65 2.28
N LYS A 415 -2.56 -22.49 1.77
CA LYS A 415 -2.54 -22.18 0.33
C LYS A 415 -1.11 -22.12 -0.23
N LEU A 416 -0.19 -21.53 0.50
CA LEU A 416 1.22 -21.44 0.12
C LEU A 416 1.91 -22.81 0.14
N LEU A 417 1.55 -23.66 1.11
CA LEU A 417 1.93 -25.07 1.09
C LEU A 417 1.49 -25.77 -0.20
N GLN A 418 0.24 -25.59 -0.62
CA GLN A 418 -0.28 -26.18 -1.85
C GLN A 418 0.47 -25.66 -3.09
N LYS A 419 0.73 -24.35 -3.16
CA LYS A 419 1.46 -23.72 -4.26
C LYS A 419 2.90 -24.21 -4.35
N SER A 420 3.60 -24.31 -3.21
CA SER A 420 4.98 -24.82 -3.15
C SER A 420 5.11 -26.28 -3.57
N LYS A 421 4.10 -27.12 -3.30
CA LYS A 421 4.04 -28.52 -3.79
C LYS A 421 3.94 -28.56 -5.31
N LEU A 422 3.19 -27.63 -5.90
CA LEU A 422 2.98 -27.51 -7.35
C LEU A 422 4.23 -27.00 -8.09
N GLU A 423 4.99 -26.10 -7.47
CA GLU A 423 6.19 -25.46 -8.07
C GLU A 423 7.49 -26.30 -7.93
N SER A 424 7.47 -27.40 -7.18
CA SER A 424 8.65 -28.25 -6.89
C SER A 424 9.29 -28.97 -8.10
N HIS A 425 8.80 -28.74 -9.32
CA HIS A 425 9.33 -29.33 -10.55
C HIS A 425 10.38 -28.45 -11.29
N SER A 426 10.61 -27.19 -10.91
CA SER A 426 11.65 -26.35 -11.52
C SER A 426 12.93 -26.31 -10.67
N LYS A 427 14.05 -26.75 -11.26
CA LYS A 427 15.38 -26.73 -10.64
C LYS A 427 16.03 -25.36 -10.82
N GLU A 428 15.75 -24.41 -9.94
CA GLU A 428 16.56 -23.17 -9.84
C GLU A 428 17.03 -22.89 -8.41
N LEU A 429 18.21 -22.26 -8.33
CA LEU A 429 19.12 -22.24 -7.19
C LEU A 429 18.46 -21.78 -5.87
N ARG A 430 18.55 -22.66 -4.86
CA ARG A 430 18.16 -22.42 -3.46
C ARG A 430 19.03 -21.34 -2.81
N LYS A 431 18.60 -20.07 -2.88
CA LYS A 431 18.90 -19.12 -1.81
C LYS A 431 18.03 -19.45 -0.60
N ALA A 432 18.53 -19.21 0.61
CA ALA A 432 17.79 -19.38 1.85
C ALA A 432 16.58 -18.42 1.89
N ASN A 433 15.47 -18.82 1.25
CA ASN A 433 14.23 -18.07 1.24
C ASN A 433 13.50 -18.33 2.58
N PRO A 434 13.20 -17.30 3.40
CA PRO A 434 12.43 -17.46 4.63
C PRO A 434 11.14 -18.24 4.43
N GLU A 435 10.52 -18.10 3.25
CA GLU A 435 9.31 -18.82 2.86
C GLU A 435 9.50 -20.33 2.89
N HIS A 436 10.56 -20.86 2.27
CA HIS A 436 10.80 -22.30 2.28
C HIS A 436 11.01 -22.83 3.71
N PHE A 437 11.64 -22.06 4.58
CA PHE A 437 11.81 -22.43 5.98
C PHE A 437 10.46 -22.45 6.72
N ILE A 438 9.64 -21.41 6.54
CA ILE A 438 8.34 -21.26 7.21
C ILE A 438 7.34 -22.28 6.68
N THR A 439 7.22 -22.44 5.37
CA THR A 439 6.36 -23.45 4.73
C THR A 439 6.79 -24.86 5.14
N ARG A 440 8.10 -25.13 5.23
CA ARG A 440 8.61 -26.42 5.72
C ARG A 440 8.26 -26.62 7.20
N LYS A 441 8.50 -25.64 8.06
CA LYS A 441 8.17 -25.73 9.49
C LYS A 441 6.67 -25.93 9.69
N TRP A 442 5.83 -25.13 9.03
CA TRP A 442 4.38 -25.28 9.02
C TRP A 442 3.94 -26.69 8.61
N SER A 443 4.54 -27.26 7.54
CA SER A 443 4.22 -28.62 7.09
C SER A 443 4.44 -29.71 8.14
N TYR A 444 5.41 -29.52 9.06
CA TYR A 444 5.75 -30.51 10.08
C TYR A 444 5.09 -30.25 11.43
N THR A 445 4.99 -28.98 11.86
CA THR A 445 4.56 -28.64 13.23
C THR A 445 3.19 -27.99 13.30
N HIS A 446 2.67 -27.46 12.19
CA HIS A 446 1.47 -26.59 12.16
C HIS A 446 1.53 -25.48 13.23
N HIS A 447 2.76 -25.05 13.56
CA HIS A 447 3.03 -24.05 14.58
C HIS A 447 4.20 -23.18 14.12
N ILE A 448 3.92 -21.88 13.98
CA ILE A 448 4.91 -20.84 13.65
C ILE A 448 4.95 -19.86 14.81
N ASP A 449 6.17 -19.51 15.21
CA ASP A 449 6.41 -18.51 16.25
C ASP A 449 6.01 -17.10 15.76
N ALA A 450 5.53 -16.24 16.66
CA ALA A 450 5.03 -14.91 16.32
C ALA A 450 6.07 -14.07 15.56
N LEU A 451 7.35 -14.12 15.95
CA LEU A 451 8.41 -13.38 15.24
C LEU A 451 8.67 -13.92 13.84
N GLN A 452 8.58 -15.24 13.66
CA GLN A 452 8.72 -15.87 12.35
C GLN A 452 7.56 -15.48 11.43
N LEU A 453 6.35 -15.39 11.97
CA LEU A 453 5.16 -14.94 11.25
C LEU A 453 5.27 -13.47 10.84
N LEU A 454 5.72 -12.60 11.74
CA LEU A 454 5.93 -11.18 11.42
C LEU A 454 7.04 -10.99 10.37
N ALA A 455 8.12 -11.76 10.44
CA ALA A 455 9.18 -11.74 9.43
C ALA A 455 8.67 -12.22 8.06
N PHE A 456 7.80 -13.24 8.04
CA PHE A 456 7.12 -13.71 6.84
C PHE A 456 6.25 -12.63 6.20
N LEU A 457 5.38 -12.00 7.00
CA LEU A 457 4.50 -10.93 6.54
C LEU A 457 5.30 -9.76 5.96
N LYS A 458 6.36 -9.34 6.65
CA LYS A 458 7.27 -8.29 6.17
C LYS A 458 7.86 -8.62 4.79
N ALA A 459 8.34 -9.86 4.62
CA ALA A 459 8.92 -10.29 3.34
C ALA A 459 7.86 -10.31 2.22
N LYS A 460 6.67 -10.85 2.47
CA LYS A 460 5.62 -10.94 1.46
C LYS A 460 5.01 -9.58 1.07
N LEU A 461 4.79 -8.69 2.03
CA LEU A 461 4.34 -7.33 1.72
C LEU A 461 5.38 -6.59 0.86
N TYR A 462 6.67 -6.83 1.07
CA TYR A 462 7.73 -6.29 0.21
C TYR A 462 7.67 -6.88 -1.22
N GLU A 463 7.34 -8.16 -1.36
CA GLU A 463 7.17 -8.79 -2.68
C GLU A 463 5.94 -8.29 -3.45
N GLU A 464 4.84 -8.03 -2.74
CA GLU A 464 3.57 -7.57 -3.31
C GLU A 464 3.52 -6.06 -3.56
N GLU A 465 4.43 -5.28 -2.96
CA GLU A 465 4.54 -3.83 -3.11
C GLU A 465 4.41 -3.31 -4.56
N PRO A 466 5.15 -3.81 -5.56
CA PRO A 466 5.02 -3.33 -6.94
C PRO A 466 3.66 -3.64 -7.56
N ILE A 467 2.96 -4.68 -7.08
CA ILE A 467 1.60 -5.03 -7.53
C ILE A 467 0.60 -4.01 -6.98
N ILE A 468 0.73 -3.69 -5.69
CA ILE A 468 -0.12 -2.72 -4.98
C ILE A 468 0.04 -1.32 -5.57
N LEU A 469 1.28 -0.94 -5.95
CA LEU A 469 1.60 0.41 -6.41
C LEU A 469 1.53 0.61 -7.94
N TYR A 470 1.26 -0.43 -8.73
CA TYR A 470 1.20 -0.31 -10.18
C TYR A 470 0.05 0.62 -10.63
N ASN A 471 0.34 1.58 -11.52
CA ASN A 471 -0.65 2.55 -11.99
C ASN A 471 -1.55 1.96 -13.10
N TYR A 472 -2.54 1.17 -12.69
CA TYR A 472 -3.52 0.55 -13.59
C TYR A 472 -4.36 1.56 -14.37
N PHE A 473 -4.76 2.66 -13.74
CA PHE A 473 -5.53 3.74 -14.36
C PHE A 473 -4.72 4.44 -15.45
N GLY A 474 -3.45 4.77 -15.16
CA GLY A 474 -2.53 5.32 -16.12
C GLY A 474 -2.27 4.37 -17.29
N MET A 475 -2.15 3.06 -17.02
CA MET A 475 -2.00 2.04 -18.06
C MET A 475 -3.23 1.97 -18.97
N HIS A 476 -4.44 2.02 -18.40
CA HIS A 476 -5.69 2.09 -19.17
C HIS A 476 -5.74 3.37 -20.02
N LYS A 477 -5.46 4.55 -19.44
CA LYS A 477 -5.42 5.82 -20.16
C LYS A 477 -4.46 5.79 -21.36
N ARG A 478 -3.21 5.38 -21.14
CA ARG A 478 -2.22 5.28 -22.22
C ARG A 478 -2.60 4.25 -23.28
N SER A 479 -3.31 3.20 -22.88
CA SER A 479 -3.84 2.21 -23.81
C SER A 479 -4.89 2.82 -24.73
N VAL A 480 -5.85 3.55 -24.18
CA VAL A 480 -6.90 4.23 -24.96
C VAL A 480 -6.30 5.29 -25.89
N GLU A 481 -5.34 6.09 -25.40
CA GLU A 481 -4.64 7.08 -26.23
C GLU A 481 -3.93 6.43 -27.43
N LEU A 482 -3.22 5.32 -27.22
CA LEU A 482 -2.55 4.60 -28.30
C LEU A 482 -3.54 4.00 -29.30
N LEU A 483 -4.65 3.43 -28.83
CA LEU A 483 -5.72 2.92 -29.69
C LEU A 483 -6.35 4.03 -30.54
N ARG A 484 -6.53 5.25 -29.99
CA ARG A 484 -7.00 6.43 -30.74
C ARG A 484 -6.03 6.83 -31.84
N LEU A 485 -4.74 6.86 -31.56
CA LEU A 485 -3.72 7.18 -32.57
C LEU A 485 -3.72 6.14 -33.71
N ILE A 486 -3.85 4.86 -33.37
CA ILE A 486 -3.94 3.79 -34.37
C ILE A 486 -5.22 3.94 -35.20
N ARG A 487 -6.36 4.19 -34.55
CA ARG A 487 -7.64 4.46 -35.22
C ARG A 487 -7.48 5.59 -36.23
N ASP A 488 -6.97 6.74 -35.79
CA ASP A 488 -6.88 7.94 -36.63
C ASP A 488 -5.95 7.71 -37.83
N LYS A 489 -4.86 6.97 -37.62
CA LYS A 489 -3.91 6.63 -38.70
C LYS A 489 -4.50 5.64 -39.71
N GLU A 490 -5.22 4.62 -39.24
CA GLU A 490 -5.65 3.48 -40.04
C GLU A 490 -7.13 3.52 -40.42
N HIS A 491 -7.86 4.59 -40.04
CA HIS A 491 -9.30 4.72 -40.21
C HIS A 491 -9.76 4.37 -41.63
N HIS A 492 -9.14 4.98 -42.65
CA HIS A 492 -9.50 4.73 -44.04
C HIS A 492 -9.34 3.26 -44.47
N LYS A 493 -8.32 2.56 -43.94
CA LYS A 493 -8.12 1.13 -44.24
C LYS A 493 -9.16 0.28 -43.52
N PHE A 494 -9.49 0.59 -42.27
CA PHE A 494 -10.57 -0.12 -41.58
C PHE A 494 -11.93 0.06 -42.27
N VAL A 495 -12.23 1.28 -42.74
CA VAL A 495 -13.44 1.54 -43.55
C VAL A 495 -13.41 0.73 -44.85
N GLN A 496 -12.25 0.63 -45.51
CA GLN A 496 -12.11 -0.16 -46.73
C GLN A 496 -12.35 -1.66 -46.49
N TYR A 497 -11.82 -2.21 -45.39
CA TYR A 497 -11.93 -3.64 -45.08
C TYR A 497 -13.29 -4.04 -44.47
N PHE A 498 -13.88 -3.17 -43.66
CA PHE A 498 -14.99 -3.52 -42.77
C PHE A 498 -16.18 -2.56 -42.82
N THR A 499 -16.18 -1.59 -43.74
CA THR A 499 -17.15 -0.47 -43.84
C THR A 499 -17.04 0.57 -42.71
N SER A 500 -17.75 1.70 -42.82
CA SER A 500 -17.78 2.74 -41.78
C SER A 500 -18.39 2.28 -40.46
N ALA A 501 -19.10 1.15 -40.44
CA ALA A 501 -19.73 0.59 -39.24
C ALA A 501 -18.79 -0.26 -38.36
N TYR A 502 -17.49 -0.37 -38.69
CA TYR A 502 -16.55 -1.24 -37.97
C TYR A 502 -16.37 -0.88 -36.49
N MET A 503 -16.65 0.38 -36.11
CA MET A 503 -16.58 0.89 -34.74
C MET A 503 -17.83 1.74 -34.47
N PRO A 504 -18.91 1.16 -33.92
CA PRO A 504 -20.17 1.87 -33.70
C PRO A 504 -20.06 3.08 -32.78
N ASP A 505 -19.22 2.96 -31.75
CA ASP A 505 -18.88 4.02 -30.81
C ASP A 505 -17.51 3.76 -30.15
N GLU A 506 -17.04 4.73 -29.36
CA GLU A 506 -15.70 4.71 -28.76
C GLU A 506 -15.50 3.61 -27.69
N SER A 507 -16.56 2.99 -27.16
CA SER A 507 -16.43 1.83 -26.26
C SER A 507 -15.88 0.59 -26.97
N PHE A 508 -15.98 0.55 -28.31
CA PHE A 508 -15.47 -0.55 -29.14
C PHE A 508 -14.05 -0.30 -29.66
N ILE A 509 -13.36 0.75 -29.22
CA ILE A 509 -12.03 1.11 -29.74
C ILE A 509 -11.01 -0.04 -29.61
N SER A 510 -11.13 -0.85 -28.56
CA SER A 510 -10.35 -2.08 -28.34
C SER A 510 -10.47 -3.10 -29.48
N ASN A 511 -11.59 -3.14 -30.21
CA ASN A 511 -11.81 -4.09 -31.30
C ASN A 511 -10.86 -3.85 -32.49
N ILE A 512 -10.27 -2.66 -32.61
CA ILE A 512 -9.26 -2.35 -33.62
C ILE A 512 -8.12 -3.36 -33.59
N VAL A 513 -7.77 -3.87 -32.40
CA VAL A 513 -6.77 -4.93 -32.26
C VAL A 513 -7.20 -6.22 -32.96
N ILE A 514 -8.43 -6.66 -32.73
CA ILE A 514 -8.99 -7.88 -33.33
C ILE A 514 -9.06 -7.72 -34.86
N LEU A 515 -9.53 -6.56 -35.34
CA LEU A 515 -9.60 -6.25 -36.76
C LEU A 515 -8.20 -6.23 -37.40
N THR A 516 -7.20 -5.67 -36.71
CA THR A 516 -5.80 -5.69 -37.18
C THR A 516 -5.29 -7.12 -37.32
N HIS A 517 -5.55 -7.99 -36.35
CA HIS A 517 -5.18 -9.41 -36.43
C HIS A 517 -5.91 -10.11 -37.58
N HIS A 518 -7.19 -9.82 -37.79
CA HIS A 518 -7.98 -10.41 -38.87
C HIS A 518 -7.42 -10.02 -40.25
N VAL A 519 -7.10 -8.74 -40.46
CA VAL A 519 -6.46 -8.27 -41.71
C VAL A 519 -5.08 -8.90 -41.86
N ALA A 520 -4.29 -9.01 -40.78
CA ALA A 520 -2.96 -9.62 -40.82
C ALA A 520 -3.02 -11.10 -41.22
N GLN A 521 -3.98 -11.85 -40.66
CA GLN A 521 -4.21 -13.25 -40.99
C GLN A 521 -4.64 -13.42 -42.45
N GLY A 522 -5.61 -12.62 -42.93
CA GLY A 522 -6.04 -12.66 -44.32
C GLY A 522 -4.91 -12.29 -45.29
N SER A 523 -4.09 -11.30 -44.94
CA SER A 523 -2.90 -10.93 -45.73
C SER A 523 -1.92 -12.09 -45.84
N ALA A 524 -1.65 -12.80 -44.73
CA ALA A 524 -0.75 -13.95 -44.72
C ALA A 524 -1.31 -15.12 -45.55
N GLN A 525 -2.61 -15.41 -45.44
CA GLN A 525 -3.26 -16.46 -46.23
C GLN A 525 -3.20 -16.16 -47.73
N SER A 526 -3.49 -14.93 -48.13
CA SER A 526 -3.39 -14.49 -49.53
C SER A 526 -1.96 -14.56 -50.05
N ALA A 527 -0.97 -14.15 -49.25
CA ALA A 527 0.45 -14.26 -49.62
C ALA A 527 0.88 -15.73 -49.82
N CYS A 528 0.42 -16.64 -48.96
CA CYS A 528 0.64 -18.08 -49.13
C CYS A 528 -0.03 -18.61 -50.40
N ALA A 529 -1.28 -18.24 -50.65
CA ALA A 529 -2.02 -18.67 -51.84
C ALA A 529 -1.39 -18.17 -53.14
N MET A 530 -0.75 -17.00 -53.12
CA MET A 530 -0.03 -16.43 -54.26
C MET A 530 1.42 -16.94 -54.40
N GLY A 531 1.86 -17.88 -53.54
CA GLY A 531 3.23 -18.43 -53.59
C GLY A 531 4.32 -17.45 -53.17
N LEU A 532 3.96 -16.30 -52.60
CA LEU A 532 4.91 -15.25 -52.19
C LEU A 532 5.67 -15.63 -50.92
N SER A 533 5.12 -16.55 -50.11
CA SER A 533 5.73 -17.03 -48.87
C SER A 533 6.62 -18.28 -49.09
N SER A 534 7.60 -18.19 -50.00
CA SER A 534 8.68 -19.18 -50.10
C SER A 534 9.96 -18.67 -49.42
N ASP A 535 10.76 -19.62 -48.92
CA ASP A 535 11.85 -19.52 -47.94
C ASP A 535 12.47 -18.13 -47.66
N GLY A 536 12.31 -17.69 -46.40
CA GLY A 536 13.16 -16.68 -45.77
C GLY A 536 12.67 -15.22 -45.82
N THR A 537 11.75 -14.86 -46.73
CA THR A 537 11.26 -13.48 -46.82
C THR A 537 10.02 -13.28 -45.96
N GLY A 538 10.17 -12.60 -44.81
CA GLY A 538 9.07 -12.33 -43.89
C GLY A 538 8.05 -11.35 -44.48
N ILE A 539 6.99 -11.85 -45.11
CA ILE A 539 5.87 -11.02 -45.57
C ILE A 539 5.05 -10.61 -44.36
N VAL A 540 5.04 -9.31 -44.07
CA VAL A 540 4.24 -8.73 -42.97
C VAL A 540 3.14 -7.86 -43.55
N SER A 541 1.95 -7.94 -42.95
CA SER A 541 0.82 -7.11 -43.36
C SER A 541 1.12 -5.63 -43.18
N ARG A 542 0.77 -4.82 -44.19
CA ARG A 542 1.02 -3.36 -44.19
C ARG A 542 0.33 -2.64 -43.02
N ILE A 543 -0.81 -3.16 -42.55
CA ILE A 543 -1.49 -2.59 -41.37
C ILE A 543 -0.68 -2.83 -40.09
N VAL A 544 -0.09 -4.02 -39.93
CA VAL A 544 0.76 -4.37 -38.77
C VAL A 544 2.01 -3.50 -38.74
N MET A 545 2.62 -3.27 -39.90
CA MET A 545 3.77 -2.37 -40.03
C MET A 545 3.43 -0.93 -39.59
N SER A 546 2.33 -0.39 -40.11
CA SER A 546 1.90 0.98 -39.80
C SER A 546 1.51 1.14 -38.33
N VAL A 547 0.82 0.14 -37.76
CA VAL A 547 0.54 0.07 -36.32
C VAL A 547 1.85 0.07 -35.52
N GLY A 548 2.83 -0.75 -35.91
CA GLY A 548 4.14 -0.80 -35.26
C GLY A 548 4.85 0.56 -35.26
N ASP A 549 4.72 1.34 -36.33
CA ASP A 549 5.28 2.70 -36.41
C ASP A 549 4.61 3.66 -35.44
N VAL A 550 3.27 3.65 -35.37
CA VAL A 550 2.49 4.45 -34.41
C VAL A 550 2.87 4.08 -32.96
N MET A 551 2.95 2.78 -32.66
CA MET A 551 3.36 2.30 -31.35
C MET A 551 4.78 2.76 -31.01
N ARG A 552 5.73 2.64 -31.94
CA ARG A 552 7.11 3.09 -31.75
C ARG A 552 7.20 4.57 -31.42
N GLU A 553 6.46 5.42 -32.12
CA GLU A 553 6.48 6.85 -31.88
C GLU A 553 5.89 7.22 -30.51
N TYR A 554 4.74 6.64 -30.16
CA TYR A 554 4.08 6.91 -28.89
C TYR A 554 4.88 6.39 -27.68
N LEU A 555 5.41 5.17 -27.77
CA LEU A 555 6.11 4.51 -26.66
C LEU A 555 7.46 5.16 -26.34
N LYS A 556 8.08 5.89 -27.27
CA LYS A 556 9.29 6.70 -26.97
C LYS A 556 9.07 7.71 -25.85
N LYS A 557 7.86 8.25 -25.73
CA LYS A 557 7.51 9.26 -24.71
C LYS A 557 6.72 8.67 -23.54
N ASN A 558 5.87 7.67 -23.82
CA ASN A 558 4.86 7.20 -22.86
C ASN A 558 5.04 5.72 -22.45
N GLY A 559 6.09 5.04 -22.91
CA GLY A 559 6.28 3.60 -22.70
C GLY A 559 6.79 3.20 -21.31
N ASP A 560 7.31 4.13 -20.51
CA ASP A 560 7.97 3.85 -19.23
C ASP A 560 7.39 4.64 -18.03
N VAL A 561 6.18 5.20 -18.17
CA VAL A 561 5.57 6.08 -17.17
C VAL A 561 5.23 5.33 -15.87
N ALA A 562 4.58 4.17 -15.94
CA ALA A 562 4.30 3.38 -14.74
C ALA A 562 5.61 2.85 -14.11
N CYS A 563 6.59 2.47 -14.93
CA CYS A 563 7.91 2.09 -14.44
C CYS A 563 8.65 3.24 -13.75
N LYS A 564 8.49 4.50 -14.21
CA LYS A 564 9.00 5.71 -13.53
C LYS A 564 8.30 5.91 -12.18
N GLU A 565 6.98 5.77 -12.13
CA GLU A 565 6.23 5.85 -10.87
C GLU A 565 6.68 4.78 -9.87
N LEU A 566 6.83 3.52 -10.29
CA LEU A 566 7.39 2.46 -9.45
C LEU A 566 8.83 2.75 -9.02
N ARG A 567 9.64 3.40 -9.87
CA ARG A 567 10.99 3.86 -9.50
C ARG A 567 10.99 4.91 -8.40
N VAL A 568 9.96 5.74 -8.30
CA VAL A 568 9.84 6.75 -7.25
C VAL A 568 9.24 6.17 -5.96
N PHE A 569 8.11 5.46 -6.07
CA PHE A 569 7.27 5.12 -4.91
C PHE A 569 7.52 3.73 -4.33
N CYS A 570 7.99 2.77 -5.13
CA CYS A 570 8.21 1.40 -4.67
C CYS A 570 9.62 1.24 -4.06
N ARG A 571 9.85 0.33 -3.12
CA ARG A 571 11.18 -0.06 -2.64
C ARG A 571 11.66 -1.32 -3.34
N ASN A 572 10.77 -2.26 -3.62
CA ASN A 572 11.07 -3.45 -4.40
C ASN A 572 11.13 -3.16 -5.90
N LYS A 573 12.35 -3.09 -6.43
CA LYS A 573 12.61 -2.82 -7.87
C LYS A 573 12.63 -4.07 -8.75
N LYS A 574 12.39 -5.27 -8.23
CA LYS A 574 12.48 -6.51 -9.01
C LYS A 574 11.60 -6.49 -10.26
N ALA A 575 10.39 -5.91 -10.17
CA ALA A 575 9.45 -5.86 -11.28
C ALA A 575 9.89 -4.95 -12.45
N ILE A 576 10.82 -4.03 -12.20
CA ILE A 576 11.26 -2.97 -13.14
C ILE A 576 12.77 -3.01 -13.42
N GLN A 577 13.48 -4.01 -12.89
CA GLN A 577 14.85 -4.30 -13.30
C GLN A 577 14.83 -4.99 -14.67
N ASP A 578 15.39 -4.30 -15.66
CA ASP A 578 15.83 -4.90 -16.91
C ASP A 578 17.07 -5.78 -16.63
N ASP A 579 17.25 -6.90 -17.35
CA ASP A 579 18.40 -7.81 -17.23
C ASP A 579 19.76 -7.18 -17.58
N VAL A 580 19.81 -5.87 -17.87
CA VAL A 580 21.03 -5.11 -18.16
C VAL A 580 21.33 -4.18 -16.97
N ALA A 581 22.43 -4.51 -16.30
CA ALA A 581 23.00 -3.90 -15.09
C ALA A 581 22.71 -2.40 -14.89
N HIS A 582 21.99 -2.07 -13.82
CA HIS A 582 22.06 -0.74 -13.22
C HIS A 582 23.15 -0.72 -12.15
N ASP A 583 24.29 -0.12 -12.50
CA ASP A 583 25.41 0.14 -11.61
C ASP A 583 25.21 1.45 -10.81
N LYS A 584 25.95 1.53 -9.72
CA LYS A 584 25.73 2.27 -8.47
C LYS A 584 25.89 3.80 -8.59
N GLY A 585 24.97 4.54 -7.94
CA GLY A 585 25.20 5.94 -7.57
C GLY A 585 24.06 6.56 -6.72
N LYS A 586 24.25 6.69 -5.40
CA LYS A 586 23.25 7.26 -4.47
C LYS A 586 22.86 8.72 -4.77
N SER A 587 23.73 9.52 -5.40
CA SER A 587 23.41 10.92 -5.76
C SER A 587 22.66 11.02 -7.09
N ALA A 588 22.93 10.11 -8.04
CA ALA A 588 22.20 10.01 -9.29
C ALA A 588 20.75 9.58 -9.06
N ASP A 589 20.51 8.68 -8.11
CA ASP A 589 19.16 8.26 -7.69
C ASP A 589 18.31 9.40 -7.13
N LEU A 590 18.90 10.33 -6.37
CA LEU A 590 18.17 11.47 -5.78
C LEU A 590 17.75 12.49 -6.86
N VAL A 591 18.67 12.86 -7.75
CA VAL A 591 18.38 13.77 -8.87
C VAL A 591 17.40 13.14 -9.85
N TYR A 592 17.56 11.84 -10.14
CA TYR A 592 16.65 11.10 -11.01
C TYR A 592 15.27 10.91 -10.38
N SER A 593 15.21 10.59 -9.09
CA SER A 593 13.95 10.51 -8.34
C SER A 593 13.25 11.86 -8.26
N TRP A 594 14.00 12.96 -8.21
CA TRP A 594 13.45 14.32 -8.21
C TRP A 594 12.81 14.69 -9.55
N LEU A 595 13.55 14.51 -10.65
CA LEU A 595 13.03 14.74 -12.00
C LEU A 595 11.82 13.85 -12.29
N SER A 596 11.89 12.57 -11.87
CA SER A 596 10.76 11.64 -11.98
C SER A 596 9.58 12.05 -11.11
N LEU A 597 9.80 12.72 -9.97
CA LEU A 597 8.73 13.19 -9.10
C LEU A 597 8.01 14.41 -9.69
N GLU A 598 8.75 15.35 -10.29
CA GLU A 598 8.18 16.46 -11.05
C GLU A 598 7.37 15.96 -12.25
N ASP A 599 7.85 14.95 -12.96
CA ASP A 599 7.09 14.30 -14.04
C ASP A 599 5.77 13.68 -13.51
N VAL A 600 5.85 12.97 -12.38
CA VAL A 600 4.71 12.24 -11.82
C VAL A 600 3.68 13.16 -11.16
N LEU A 601 4.07 14.20 -10.44
CA LEU A 601 3.15 15.07 -9.69
C LEU A 601 2.89 16.42 -10.36
N GLY A 602 3.77 16.85 -11.26
CA GLY A 602 3.79 18.19 -11.85
C GLY A 602 4.53 19.20 -10.96
N PRO A 603 5.18 20.23 -11.55
CA PRO A 603 6.08 21.14 -10.86
C PRO A 603 5.38 21.95 -9.75
N LYS A 604 4.12 22.32 -9.96
CA LYS A 604 3.32 23.06 -8.97
C LYS A 604 3.06 22.23 -7.71
N ARG A 605 2.63 20.96 -7.85
CA ARG A 605 2.36 20.10 -6.69
C ARG A 605 3.64 19.80 -5.91
N VAL A 606 4.75 19.59 -6.62
CA VAL A 606 6.09 19.43 -6.02
C VAL A 606 6.53 20.69 -5.25
N ALA A 607 6.29 21.89 -5.77
CA ALA A 607 6.58 23.14 -5.05
C ALA A 607 5.70 23.35 -3.80
N SER A 608 4.43 22.93 -3.83
CA SER A 608 3.55 22.93 -2.64
C SER A 608 4.04 21.99 -1.54
N LEU A 609 4.65 20.87 -1.92
CA LEU A 609 5.24 19.90 -1.00
C LEU A 609 6.51 20.43 -0.34
N MET A 610 7.33 21.17 -1.09
CA MET A 610 8.56 21.79 -0.56
C MET A 610 8.30 22.96 0.38
N THR A 611 7.24 23.73 0.10
CA THR A 611 6.95 24.96 0.86
C THR A 611 5.95 24.75 1.98
N GLY A 612 5.24 23.62 2.00
CA GLY A 612 4.14 23.36 2.94
C GLY A 612 2.88 24.18 2.68
N ILE A 613 2.88 25.07 1.68
CA ILE A 613 1.79 25.98 1.35
C ILE A 613 0.85 25.28 0.35
N PRO A 614 -0.46 25.13 0.64
CA PRO A 614 -1.43 24.64 -0.34
C PRO A 614 -1.55 25.64 -1.50
N ILE A 615 -1.59 25.13 -2.73
CA ILE A 615 -1.89 25.97 -3.90
C ILE A 615 -3.41 26.21 -3.95
N ALA A 616 -3.80 27.47 -4.14
CA ALA A 616 -5.18 27.91 -4.39
C ALA A 616 -5.75 27.38 -5.70
#